data_AF-A0A8S3H5B7-F1
#
_entry.id   AF-A0A8S3H5B7-F1
#
_cell.length_a   1.000
_cell.length_b   1.000
_cell.length_c   1.000
_cell.angle_alpha   90.00
_cell.angle_beta   90.00
_cell.angle_gamma   90.00
#
_symmetry.space_group_name_H-M   'P 1'
#
loop_
_entity.id
_entity.type
_entity.pdbx_description
1 polymer ?
#
loop_
_entity_poly.entity_id
_entity_poly.type
_entity_poly.pdbx_seq_one_letter_code
_entity_poly.pdbx_strand_id
1 'polypeptide(L)'
;RLHPLIICVQDSSLLYDYIVKVLFKLHDSLPGDTLQGHRQRLIDQFRRLKRFYEQASTLQYFKDLIKVPLLPDSPPNFKIKDDIKNYQTPVAIVHTPPPEPAQTHDEVLIDTSDDTRSTLSFAMSDDWPPNGHSVVDRSKEIAELEQRLSKYDAILRGNRVETDELHRLIAAKDTELITERNHRLQLEEQLRQQLDNQRRIEEMHALDKKSNSDEKFNKLHEAYTKLREEHIIVLRRV
;
A
#
# COMPACT_ATOMS: atom_id res chain seq x y z
N ARG A 1 -31.19 25.23 -5.80
CA ARG A 1 -30.01 26.00 -5.33
C ARG A 1 -28.78 25.10 -5.46
N LEU A 2 -28.07 25.16 -6.60
CA LEU A 2 -26.90 24.30 -6.89
C LEU A 2 -25.57 25.08 -6.94
N HIS A 3 -25.62 26.40 -6.79
CA HIS A 3 -24.44 27.27 -6.85
C HIS A 3 -23.38 26.99 -5.76
N PRO A 4 -23.73 26.71 -4.48
CA PRO A 4 -22.72 26.39 -3.46
C PRO A 4 -21.90 25.13 -3.78
N LEU A 5 -22.49 24.19 -4.51
CA LEU A 5 -21.85 22.94 -4.89
C LEU A 5 -20.73 23.16 -5.92
N ILE A 6 -20.80 24.23 -6.73
CA ILE A 6 -19.71 24.63 -7.64
C ILE A 6 -18.47 25.01 -6.84
N ILE A 7 -18.64 25.84 -5.80
CA ILE A 7 -17.55 26.28 -4.93
C ILE A 7 -16.92 25.06 -4.24
N CYS A 8 -17.73 24.12 -3.76
CA CYS A 8 -17.22 22.88 -3.17
C CYS A 8 -16.38 22.05 -4.16
N VAL A 9 -16.76 21.97 -5.45
CA VAL A 9 -15.97 21.27 -6.47
C VAL A 9 -14.64 21.98 -6.72
N GLN A 10 -14.63 23.31 -6.77
CA GLN A 10 -13.41 24.10 -6.94
C GLN A 10 -12.46 23.92 -5.75
N ASP A 11 -12.94 24.11 -4.53
CA ASP A 11 -12.12 24.03 -3.32
C ASP A 11 -11.58 22.61 -3.11
N SER A 12 -12.43 21.59 -3.29
CA SER A 12 -12.01 20.20 -3.12
C SER A 12 -10.95 19.77 -4.13
N SER A 13 -10.97 20.33 -5.35
CA SER A 13 -9.94 20.05 -6.37
C SER A 13 -8.57 20.56 -5.96
N LEU A 14 -8.51 21.79 -5.45
CA LEU A 14 -7.29 22.43 -4.96
C LEU A 14 -6.79 21.74 -3.67
N LEU A 15 -7.69 21.48 -2.73
CA LEU A 15 -7.33 20.82 -1.47
C LEU A 15 -6.73 19.44 -1.71
N TYR A 16 -7.32 18.64 -2.60
CA TYR A 16 -6.79 17.34 -2.96
C TYR A 16 -5.38 17.47 -3.56
N ASP A 17 -5.17 18.43 -4.47
CA ASP A 17 -3.87 18.69 -5.10
C ASP A 17 -2.78 19.04 -4.07
N TYR A 18 -3.08 19.94 -3.14
CA TYR A 18 -2.13 20.31 -2.08
C TYR A 18 -1.80 19.13 -1.18
N ILE A 19 -2.80 18.35 -0.76
CA ILE A 19 -2.58 17.21 0.14
C ILE A 19 -1.69 16.16 -0.53
N VAL A 20 -1.93 15.85 -1.81
CA VAL A 20 -1.10 14.90 -2.56
C VAL A 20 0.35 15.39 -2.65
N LYS A 21 0.56 16.66 -3.03
CA LYS A 21 1.90 17.26 -3.14
C LYS A 21 2.64 17.30 -1.80
N VAL A 22 1.96 17.66 -0.72
CA VAL A 22 2.53 17.65 0.63
C VAL A 22 2.92 16.24 1.05
N LEU A 23 2.06 15.25 0.77
CA LEU A 23 2.33 13.87 1.16
C LEU A 23 3.52 13.27 0.39
N PHE A 24 3.70 13.63 -0.88
CA PHE A 24 4.92 13.30 -1.63
C PHE A 24 6.17 13.93 -1.00
N LYS A 25 6.15 15.24 -0.69
CA LYS A 25 7.28 15.92 -0.02
C LYS A 25 7.61 15.32 1.35
N LEU A 26 6.59 14.91 2.11
CA LEU A 26 6.81 14.25 3.41
C LEU A 26 7.51 12.90 3.23
N HIS A 27 7.19 12.16 2.17
CA HIS A 27 7.87 10.91 1.85
C HIS A 27 9.35 11.09 1.46
N ASP A 28 9.77 12.29 1.08
CA ASP A 28 11.19 12.61 0.87
C ASP A 28 11.97 12.80 2.19
N SER A 29 11.28 13.17 3.27
CA SER A 29 11.90 13.55 4.55
C SER A 29 11.66 12.56 5.69
N LEU A 30 10.67 11.66 5.57
CA LEU A 30 10.24 10.76 6.64
C LEU A 30 10.15 9.30 6.18
N PRO A 31 10.41 8.33 7.08
CA PRO A 31 10.21 6.91 6.80
C PRO A 31 8.78 6.58 6.38
N GLY A 32 8.64 5.59 5.50
CA GLY A 32 7.35 5.18 4.94
C GLY A 32 6.33 4.68 5.97
N ASP A 33 6.79 4.17 7.11
CA ASP A 33 5.93 3.63 8.17
C ASP A 33 5.25 4.74 8.97
N THR A 34 5.96 5.85 9.22
CA THR A 34 5.42 7.04 9.91
C THR A 34 4.23 7.64 9.15
N LEU A 35 4.22 7.54 7.81
CA LEU A 35 3.20 8.11 6.95
C LEU A 35 2.07 7.13 6.57
N GLN A 36 2.08 5.90 7.11
CA GLN A 36 1.09 4.88 6.76
C GLN A 36 -0.35 5.34 6.98
N GLY A 37 -0.65 5.91 8.16
CA GLY A 37 -2.00 6.39 8.48
C GLY A 37 -2.44 7.55 7.60
N HIS A 38 -1.52 8.43 7.20
CA HIS A 38 -1.80 9.54 6.29
C HIS A 38 -2.16 9.05 4.89
N ARG A 39 -1.42 8.07 4.36
CA ARG A 39 -1.74 7.43 3.07
C ARG A 39 -3.13 6.79 3.11
N GLN A 40 -3.45 6.05 4.16
CA GLN A 40 -4.74 5.38 4.28
C GLN A 40 -5.90 6.38 4.31
N ARG A 41 -5.77 7.45 5.09
CA ARG A 41 -6.77 8.53 5.14
C ARG A 41 -6.94 9.19 3.77
N LEU A 42 -5.85 9.49 3.06
CA LEU A 42 -5.92 10.10 1.73
C LEU A 42 -6.62 9.18 0.72
N ILE A 43 -6.32 7.88 0.73
CA ILE A 43 -6.98 6.89 -0.14
C ILE A 43 -8.49 6.84 0.12
N ASP A 44 -8.91 6.89 1.39
CA ASP A 44 -10.33 6.92 1.73
C ASP A 44 -11.01 8.21 1.27
N GLN A 45 -10.35 9.37 1.43
CA GLN A 45 -10.87 10.63 0.92
C GLN A 45 -10.93 10.67 -0.61
N PHE A 46 -9.93 10.12 -1.29
CA PHE A 46 -9.91 9.99 -2.74
C PHE A 46 -11.15 9.23 -3.25
N ARG A 47 -11.50 8.09 -2.65
CA ARG A 47 -12.68 7.31 -3.05
C ARG A 47 -13.97 8.10 -2.86
N ARG A 48 -14.09 8.87 -1.77
CA ARG A 48 -15.26 9.72 -1.50
C ARG A 48 -15.34 10.87 -2.50
N LEU A 49 -14.21 11.53 -2.77
CA LEU A 49 -14.12 12.64 -3.71
C LEU A 49 -14.40 12.20 -5.15
N LYS A 50 -13.90 11.02 -5.56
CA LYS A 50 -14.19 10.42 -6.87
C LYS A 50 -15.69 10.22 -7.07
N ARG A 51 -16.37 9.58 -6.11
CA ARG A 51 -17.83 9.41 -6.14
C ARG A 51 -18.57 10.75 -6.19
N PHE A 52 -18.09 11.74 -5.43
CA PHE A 52 -18.65 13.08 -5.44
C PHE A 52 -18.54 13.74 -6.83
N TYR A 53 -17.39 13.68 -7.49
CA TYR A 53 -17.21 14.23 -8.84
C TYR A 53 -18.01 13.48 -9.89
N GLU A 54 -18.06 12.15 -9.83
CA GLU A 54 -18.91 11.34 -10.70
C GLU A 54 -20.38 11.79 -10.58
N GLN A 55 -20.90 11.91 -9.36
CA GLN A 55 -22.26 12.39 -9.12
C GLN A 55 -22.46 13.84 -9.60
N ALA A 56 -21.53 14.75 -9.27
CA ALA A 56 -21.62 16.14 -9.69
C ALA A 56 -21.60 16.30 -11.22
N SER A 57 -20.84 15.47 -11.94
CA SER A 57 -20.74 15.50 -13.40
C SER A 57 -22.02 15.05 -14.12
N THR A 58 -22.89 14.27 -13.45
CA THR A 58 -24.20 13.86 -14.02
C THR A 58 -25.22 15.00 -14.02
N LEU A 59 -25.00 16.05 -13.24
CA LEU A 59 -25.92 17.18 -13.14
C LEU A 59 -25.83 18.05 -14.40
N GLN A 60 -26.93 18.12 -15.15
CA GLN A 60 -27.00 18.87 -16.41
C GLN A 60 -26.64 20.35 -16.23
N TYR A 61 -27.06 20.97 -15.12
CA TYR A 61 -26.72 22.35 -14.77
C TYR A 61 -25.20 22.61 -14.65
N PHE A 62 -24.39 21.59 -14.37
CA PHE A 62 -22.94 21.77 -14.23
C PHE A 62 -22.21 21.71 -15.56
N LYS A 63 -22.73 21.00 -16.56
CA LYS A 63 -22.07 20.81 -17.86
C LYS A 63 -21.78 22.12 -18.58
N ASP A 64 -22.66 23.10 -18.43
CA ASP A 64 -22.54 24.39 -19.10
C ASP A 64 -21.77 25.44 -18.25
N LEU A 65 -21.62 25.21 -16.94
CA LEU A 65 -21.06 26.18 -15.99
C LEU A 65 -19.64 25.83 -15.55
N ILE A 66 -19.35 24.55 -15.31
CA ILE A 66 -18.04 24.08 -14.85
C ILE A 66 -17.66 22.74 -15.48
N LYS A 67 -16.38 22.59 -15.80
CA LYS A 67 -15.79 21.28 -16.06
C LYS A 67 -15.37 20.65 -14.74
N VAL A 68 -16.19 19.71 -14.25
CA VAL A 68 -15.85 18.90 -13.06
C VAL A 68 -14.59 18.08 -13.37
N PRO A 69 -13.56 18.11 -12.50
CA PRO A 69 -12.35 17.33 -12.72
C PRO A 69 -12.63 15.83 -12.70
N LEU A 70 -11.99 15.08 -13.58
CA LEU A 70 -11.97 13.62 -13.53
C LEU A 70 -10.77 13.18 -12.69
N LEU A 71 -11.02 12.36 -11.67
CA LEU A 71 -9.96 11.72 -10.90
C LEU A 71 -9.55 10.40 -11.58
N PRO A 72 -8.26 10.00 -11.51
CA PRO A 72 -7.79 8.73 -12.05
C PRO A 72 -8.52 7.50 -11.47
N ASP A 73 -8.29 6.33 -12.06
CA ASP A 73 -8.90 5.10 -11.56
C ASP A 73 -8.29 4.59 -10.26
N SER A 74 -6.97 4.75 -10.12
CA SER A 74 -6.22 4.41 -8.93
C SER A 74 -5.78 5.66 -8.16
N PRO A 75 -5.74 5.62 -6.82
CA PRO A 75 -5.11 6.68 -6.04
C PRO A 75 -3.60 6.76 -6.32
N PRO A 76 -2.94 7.89 -6.06
CA PRO A 76 -1.50 8.05 -6.25
C PRO A 76 -0.69 7.05 -5.39
N ASN A 77 0.40 6.54 -5.92
CA ASN A 77 1.31 5.64 -5.25
C ASN A 77 2.53 6.39 -4.69
N PHE A 78 2.43 6.76 -3.43
CA PHE A 78 3.49 7.49 -2.71
C PHE A 78 4.78 6.70 -2.43
N LYS A 79 4.83 5.40 -2.73
CA LYS A 79 6.04 4.59 -2.53
C LYS A 79 7.00 4.65 -3.71
N ILE A 80 6.52 5.02 -4.89
CA ILE A 80 7.31 5.08 -6.12
C ILE A 80 7.68 6.54 -6.36
N LYS A 81 8.98 6.87 -6.24
CA LYS A 81 9.47 8.25 -6.38
C LYS A 81 9.17 8.88 -7.74
N ASP A 82 9.01 8.08 -8.80
CA ASP A 82 8.64 8.56 -10.13
C ASP A 82 7.15 8.86 -10.30
N ASP A 83 6.28 8.44 -9.37
CA ASP A 83 4.82 8.64 -9.50
C ASP A 83 4.40 10.09 -9.23
N ILE A 84 5.25 10.90 -8.60
CA ILE A 84 5.05 12.35 -8.50
C ILE A 84 5.12 13.04 -9.87
N LYS A 85 5.92 12.51 -10.80
CA LYS A 85 6.08 13.07 -12.16
C LYS A 85 4.88 12.74 -13.04
N ASN A 86 4.21 11.63 -12.77
CA ASN A 86 3.00 11.20 -13.47
C ASN A 86 1.71 11.78 -12.86
N TYR A 87 1.81 12.41 -11.69
CA TYR A 87 0.65 12.99 -11.02
C TYR A 87 0.13 14.21 -11.81
N GLN A 88 -1.12 14.10 -12.28
CA GLN A 88 -1.82 15.18 -12.97
C GLN A 88 -2.75 15.91 -12.01
N THR A 89 -2.58 17.24 -11.91
CA THR A 89 -3.46 18.08 -11.07
C THR A 89 -4.89 18.06 -11.61
N PRO A 90 -5.89 17.68 -10.80
CA PRO A 90 -7.29 17.78 -11.18
C PRO A 90 -7.71 19.25 -11.13
N VAL A 91 -7.75 19.93 -12.28
CA VAL A 91 -8.14 21.35 -12.38
C VAL A 91 -9.62 21.47 -12.71
N ALA A 92 -10.38 22.16 -11.86
CA ALA A 92 -11.78 22.54 -12.15
C ALA A 92 -11.78 23.84 -12.96
N ILE A 93 -12.28 23.79 -14.20
CA ILE A 93 -12.33 24.96 -15.10
C ILE A 93 -13.75 25.53 -15.07
N VAL A 94 -13.90 26.80 -14.70
CA VAL A 94 -15.17 27.53 -14.83
C VAL A 94 -15.25 28.09 -16.25
N HIS A 95 -16.36 27.85 -16.93
CA HIS A 95 -16.63 28.52 -18.20
C HIS A 95 -17.13 29.93 -17.88
N THR A 96 -16.37 30.95 -18.24
CA THR A 96 -16.85 32.33 -18.25
C THR A 96 -17.86 32.48 -19.39
N PRO A 97 -19.10 32.93 -19.12
CA PRO A 97 -20.02 33.26 -20.20
C PRO A 97 -19.44 34.39 -21.09
N PRO A 98 -19.78 34.43 -22.39
CA PRO A 98 -19.33 35.49 -23.28
C PRO A 98 -19.75 36.86 -22.72
N PRO A 99 -18.94 37.92 -22.87
CA PRO A 99 -19.39 39.26 -22.51
C PRO A 99 -20.65 39.59 -23.31
N GLU A 100 -21.74 39.90 -22.61
CA GLU A 100 -22.92 40.50 -23.23
C GLU A 100 -22.49 41.79 -23.96
N PRO A 101 -22.99 42.06 -25.17
CA PRO A 101 -22.61 43.25 -25.91
C PRO A 101 -23.09 44.49 -25.15
N ALA A 102 -22.14 45.19 -24.53
CA ALA A 102 -22.38 46.48 -23.92
C ALA A 102 -22.85 47.46 -25.01
N GLN A 103 -23.98 48.08 -24.70
CA GLN A 103 -24.67 49.05 -25.51
C GLN A 103 -23.77 50.23 -25.86
N THR A 104 -23.92 50.69 -27.09
CA THR A 104 -23.32 51.90 -27.66
C THR A 104 -23.50 53.11 -26.77
N HIS A 105 -22.40 53.71 -26.32
CA HIS A 105 -22.37 55.14 -25.99
C HIS A 105 -21.15 55.75 -26.68
N ASP A 106 -21.46 56.56 -27.69
CA ASP A 106 -20.56 57.46 -28.39
C ASP A 106 -19.95 58.47 -27.44
N GLU A 107 -18.62 58.53 -27.35
CA GLU A 107 -17.90 59.79 -27.14
C GLU A 107 -16.62 59.77 -28.00
N VAL A 108 -16.71 60.53 -29.09
CA VAL A 108 -15.65 60.90 -30.02
C VAL A 108 -14.73 61.91 -29.34
N LEU A 109 -13.41 61.70 -29.33
CA LEU A 109 -12.45 62.82 -29.30
C LEU A 109 -11.03 62.43 -29.77
N ILE A 110 -10.78 62.80 -31.04
CA ILE A 110 -9.57 63.37 -31.64
C ILE A 110 -8.39 62.46 -32.03
N ASP A 111 -8.30 62.38 -33.35
CA ASP A 111 -7.24 62.05 -34.30
C ASP A 111 -6.02 63.00 -34.25
N THR A 112 -4.82 62.42 -34.38
CA THR A 112 -3.64 63.06 -34.99
C THR A 112 -2.84 62.01 -35.79
N SER A 113 -3.14 61.92 -37.09
CA SER A 113 -2.22 61.84 -38.25
C SER A 113 -0.77 61.35 -38.02
N ASP A 114 -0.30 60.33 -38.76
CA ASP A 114 0.32 60.53 -40.08
C ASP A 114 0.69 59.20 -40.79
N ASP A 115 0.74 59.30 -42.12
CA ASP A 115 0.89 58.32 -43.19
C ASP A 115 2.01 57.26 -43.06
N THR A 116 1.72 56.05 -43.54
CA THR A 116 2.55 55.35 -44.56
C THR A 116 1.78 54.17 -45.17
N ARG A 117 1.15 54.41 -46.33
CA ARG A 117 0.63 53.38 -47.22
C ARG A 117 1.79 52.63 -47.90
N SER A 118 1.90 51.33 -47.65
CA SER A 118 2.62 50.40 -48.52
C SER A 118 1.68 49.30 -49.00
N THR A 119 1.43 49.37 -50.29
CA THR A 119 0.78 48.43 -51.20
C THR A 119 0.95 46.94 -50.84
N LEU A 120 -0.17 46.27 -50.58
CA LEU A 120 -0.31 44.81 -50.61
C LEU A 120 -0.50 44.35 -52.06
N SER A 121 0.56 43.83 -52.67
CA SER A 121 0.48 43.02 -53.89
C SER A 121 0.38 41.54 -53.52
N PHE A 122 -0.76 40.96 -53.89
CA PHE A 122 -1.04 39.53 -53.91
C PHE A 122 -0.05 38.81 -54.85
N ALA A 123 0.71 37.84 -54.33
CA ALA A 123 1.39 36.83 -55.12
C ALA A 123 1.28 35.49 -54.41
N MET A 124 0.58 34.56 -55.05
CA MET A 124 0.56 33.16 -54.69
C MET A 124 1.96 32.59 -54.86
N SER A 125 2.52 32.01 -53.80
CA SER A 125 3.55 31.00 -53.91
C SER A 125 3.22 29.88 -52.95
N ASP A 126 2.98 28.72 -53.54
CA ASP A 126 3.04 27.41 -52.93
C ASP A 126 4.45 27.29 -52.33
N ASP A 127 4.57 27.39 -50.99
CA ASP A 127 5.83 27.08 -50.31
C ASP A 127 5.53 26.51 -48.94
N TRP A 128 5.51 25.18 -48.91
CA TRP A 128 5.55 24.38 -47.71
C TRP A 128 6.85 24.73 -46.94
N PRO A 129 6.81 25.10 -45.65
CA PRO A 129 8.04 25.45 -44.95
C PRO A 129 8.98 24.24 -44.90
N PRO A 130 10.25 24.37 -45.30
CA PRO A 130 11.19 23.27 -45.19
C PRO A 130 11.43 23.01 -43.70
N ASN A 131 11.19 21.78 -43.29
CA ASN A 131 11.43 21.26 -41.95
C ASN A 131 12.95 21.40 -41.64
N GLY A 132 13.33 22.56 -41.13
CA GLY A 132 14.71 23.03 -40.99
C GLY A 132 15.43 22.53 -39.74
N HIS A 133 15.41 21.22 -39.49
CA HIS A 133 16.45 20.59 -38.69
C HIS A 133 17.42 19.90 -39.64
N SER A 134 18.67 20.40 -39.68
CA SER A 134 19.76 19.78 -40.42
C SER A 134 19.77 18.28 -40.14
N VAL A 135 19.97 17.45 -41.17
CA VAL A 135 20.10 15.99 -41.01
C VAL A 135 21.14 15.67 -39.93
N VAL A 136 22.16 16.51 -39.79
CA VAL A 136 23.21 16.40 -38.76
C VAL A 136 22.68 16.63 -37.34
N ASP A 137 21.72 17.54 -37.14
CA ASP A 137 21.13 17.79 -35.81
C ASP A 137 20.22 16.65 -35.37
N ARG A 138 19.45 16.08 -36.31
CA ARG A 138 18.68 14.84 -36.07
C ARG A 138 19.59 13.66 -35.74
N SER A 139 20.70 13.49 -36.44
CA SER A 139 21.66 12.42 -36.15
C SER A 139 22.31 12.55 -34.76
N LYS A 140 22.58 13.78 -34.30
CA LYS A 140 23.09 14.02 -32.94
C LYS A 140 22.05 13.70 -31.88
N GLU A 141 20.80 14.11 -32.10
CA GLU A 141 19.68 13.80 -31.20
C GLU A 141 19.44 12.29 -31.09
N ILE A 142 19.49 11.56 -32.21
CA ILE A 142 19.38 10.10 -32.22
C ILE A 142 20.51 9.46 -31.39
N ALA A 143 21.76 9.90 -31.58
CA ALA A 143 22.89 9.37 -30.82
C ALA A 143 22.79 9.65 -29.30
N GLU A 144 22.27 10.81 -28.91
CA GLU A 144 22.02 11.14 -27.50
C GLU A 144 20.91 10.26 -26.91
N LEU A 145 19.82 10.05 -27.66
CA LEU A 145 18.73 9.16 -27.27
C LEU A 145 19.20 7.72 -27.12
N GLU A 146 20.01 7.20 -28.05
CA GLU A 146 20.61 5.87 -27.97
C GLU A 146 21.53 5.72 -26.76
N GLN A 147 22.35 6.73 -26.47
CA GLN A 147 23.18 6.74 -25.27
C GLN A 147 22.32 6.71 -24.00
N ARG A 148 21.20 7.44 -24.00
CA ARG A 148 20.30 7.51 -22.85
C ARG A 148 19.53 6.21 -22.64
N LEU A 149 19.07 5.57 -23.72
CA LEU A 149 18.47 4.23 -23.70
C LEU A 149 19.48 3.20 -23.15
N SER A 150 20.72 3.22 -23.63
CA SER A 150 21.78 2.34 -23.13
C SER A 150 22.04 2.50 -21.61
N LYS A 151 22.02 3.74 -21.11
CA LYS A 151 22.12 4.03 -19.67
C LYS A 151 20.91 3.47 -18.90
N TYR A 152 19.69 3.67 -19.39
CA TYR A 152 18.49 3.13 -18.75
C TYR A 152 18.50 1.60 -18.74
N ASP A 153 18.91 0.95 -19.82
CA ASP A 153 19.03 -0.50 -19.89
C ASP A 153 20.07 -1.03 -18.90
N ALA A 154 21.19 -0.32 -18.70
CA ALA A 154 22.18 -0.69 -17.69
C ALA A 154 21.61 -0.61 -16.27
N ILE A 155 20.86 0.45 -15.96
CA ILE A 155 20.19 0.62 -14.65
C ILE A 155 19.14 -0.47 -14.44
N LEU A 156 18.29 -0.73 -15.44
CA LEU A 156 17.26 -1.77 -15.37
C LEU A 156 17.88 -3.16 -15.16
N ARG A 157 18.98 -3.46 -15.84
CA ARG A 157 19.74 -4.71 -15.61
C ARG A 157 20.27 -4.77 -14.18
N GLY A 158 20.85 -3.70 -13.65
CA GLY A 158 21.33 -3.63 -12.28
C GLY A 158 20.21 -3.89 -11.26
N ASN A 159 19.10 -3.16 -11.38
CA ASN A 159 17.94 -3.34 -10.52
C ASN A 159 17.36 -4.75 -10.59
N ARG A 160 17.35 -5.36 -11.78
CA ARG A 160 16.88 -6.74 -11.96
C ARG A 160 17.78 -7.74 -11.21
N VAL A 161 19.09 -7.60 -11.32
CA VAL A 161 20.06 -8.44 -10.59
C VAL A 161 19.87 -8.28 -9.08
N GLU A 162 19.78 -7.04 -8.59
CA GLU A 162 19.54 -6.77 -7.16
C GLU A 162 18.20 -7.37 -6.69
N THR A 163 17.15 -7.26 -7.51
CA THR A 163 15.85 -7.86 -7.22
C THR A 163 15.96 -9.39 -7.15
N ASP A 164 16.67 -10.02 -8.07
CA ASP A 164 16.88 -11.47 -8.09
C ASP A 164 17.71 -11.95 -6.88
N GLU A 165 18.72 -11.17 -6.47
CA GLU A 165 19.51 -11.42 -5.26
C GLU A 165 18.67 -11.31 -3.99
N LEU A 166 17.85 -10.28 -3.86
CA LEU A 166 16.93 -10.10 -2.74
C LEU A 166 15.91 -11.24 -2.67
N HIS A 167 15.32 -11.65 -3.79
CA HIS A 167 14.42 -12.81 -3.82
C HIS A 167 15.12 -14.09 -3.38
N ARG A 168 16.38 -14.30 -3.81
CA ARG A 168 17.18 -15.46 -3.38
C ARG A 168 17.48 -15.43 -1.89
N LEU A 169 17.79 -14.26 -1.34
CA LEU A 169 18.05 -14.09 0.10
C LEU A 169 16.78 -14.35 0.93
N ILE A 170 15.63 -13.84 0.48
CA ILE A 170 14.33 -14.10 1.12
C ILE A 170 14.04 -15.59 1.11
N ALA A 171 14.17 -16.26 -0.04
CA ALA A 171 13.95 -17.70 -0.14
C ALA A 171 14.87 -18.49 0.80
N ALA A 172 16.15 -18.11 0.89
CA ALA A 172 17.08 -18.73 1.83
C ALA A 172 16.65 -18.53 3.29
N LYS A 173 16.24 -17.31 3.66
CA LYS A 173 15.76 -17.01 5.02
C LYS A 173 14.44 -17.71 5.37
N ASP A 174 13.53 -17.84 4.42
CA ASP A 174 12.30 -18.61 4.60
C ASP A 174 12.62 -20.10 4.85
N THR A 175 13.56 -20.68 4.10
CA THR A 175 13.97 -22.07 4.35
C THR A 175 14.62 -22.26 5.72
N GLU A 176 15.47 -21.31 6.16
CA GLU A 176 16.10 -21.32 7.49
C GLU A 176 15.06 -21.20 8.62
N LEU A 177 14.07 -20.31 8.47
CA LEU A 177 12.98 -20.17 9.44
C LEU A 177 12.12 -21.43 9.53
N ILE A 178 11.86 -22.10 8.39
CA ILE A 178 11.10 -23.36 8.35
C ILE A 178 11.88 -24.46 9.08
N THR A 179 13.19 -24.60 8.82
CA THR A 179 14.00 -25.63 9.49
C THR A 179 14.11 -25.37 10.98
N GLU A 180 14.32 -24.13 11.41
CA GLU A 180 14.36 -23.76 12.83
C GLU A 180 13.02 -24.03 13.53
N ARG A 181 11.90 -23.68 12.89
CA ARG A 181 10.56 -23.96 13.40
C ARG A 181 10.32 -25.46 13.56
N ASN A 182 10.70 -26.27 12.57
CA ASN A 182 10.57 -27.72 12.62
C ASN A 182 11.46 -28.32 13.72
N HIS A 183 12.70 -27.84 13.85
CA HIS A 183 13.60 -28.26 14.92
C HIS A 183 13.03 -27.95 16.31
N ARG A 184 12.45 -26.76 16.50
CA ARG A 184 11.79 -26.37 17.75
C ARG A 184 10.60 -27.27 18.09
N LEU A 185 9.76 -27.59 17.09
CA LEU A 185 8.63 -28.50 17.28
C LEU A 185 9.10 -29.91 17.68
N GLN A 186 10.16 -30.40 17.05
CA GLN A 186 10.76 -31.69 17.38
C GLN A 186 11.29 -31.71 18.82
N LEU A 187 11.94 -30.64 19.28
CA LEU A 187 12.42 -30.54 20.66
C LEU A 187 11.26 -30.48 21.67
N GLU A 188 10.18 -29.75 21.35
CA GLU A 188 8.98 -29.70 22.18
C GLU A 188 8.33 -31.08 22.30
N GLU A 189 8.24 -31.83 21.20
CA GLU A 189 7.71 -33.18 21.18
C GLU A 189 8.58 -34.16 22.00
N GLN A 190 9.90 -34.08 21.87
CA GLN A 190 10.83 -34.85 22.69
C GLN A 190 10.66 -34.55 24.19
N LEU A 191 10.52 -33.28 24.56
CA LEU A 191 10.31 -32.89 25.96
C LEU A 191 8.97 -33.41 26.49
N ARG A 192 7.90 -33.34 25.67
CA ARG A 192 6.59 -33.91 26.02
C ARG A 192 6.67 -35.42 26.25
N GLN A 193 7.37 -36.15 25.39
CA GLN A 193 7.57 -37.60 25.55
C GLN A 193 8.39 -37.92 26.80
N GLN A 194 9.43 -37.15 27.11
CA GLN A 194 10.20 -37.31 28.34
C GLN A 194 9.34 -37.11 29.59
N LEU A 195 8.50 -36.07 29.61
CA LEU A 195 7.58 -35.81 30.72
C LEU A 195 6.54 -36.92 30.88
N ASP A 196 5.99 -37.43 29.78
CA ASP A 196 5.03 -38.54 29.83
C ASP A 196 5.68 -39.83 30.35
N ASN A 197 6.88 -40.17 29.86
CA ASN A 197 7.65 -41.31 30.34
C ASN A 197 7.97 -41.17 31.85
N GLN A 198 8.37 -39.98 32.30
CA GLN A 198 8.63 -39.70 33.71
C GLN A 198 7.38 -39.95 34.56
N ARG A 199 6.21 -39.46 34.13
CA ARG A 199 4.93 -39.70 34.83
C ARG A 199 4.59 -41.19 34.90
N ARG A 200 4.77 -41.93 33.81
CA ARG A 200 4.50 -43.38 33.79
C ARG A 200 5.41 -44.16 34.74
N ILE A 201 6.67 -43.76 34.83
CA ILE A 201 7.64 -44.34 35.79
C ILE A 201 7.19 -44.03 37.23
N GLU A 202 6.79 -42.80 37.52
CA GLU A 202 6.29 -42.41 38.85
C GLU A 202 5.01 -43.15 39.24
N GLU A 203 4.06 -43.31 38.31
CA GLU A 203 2.83 -44.09 38.51
C GLU A 203 3.14 -45.56 38.80
N MET A 204 4.04 -46.18 38.04
CA MET A 204 4.48 -47.56 38.26
C MET A 204 5.13 -47.72 39.65
N HIS A 205 6.02 -46.80 40.04
CA HIS A 205 6.61 -46.81 41.38
C HIS A 205 5.57 -46.64 42.50
N ALA A 206 4.54 -45.81 42.29
CA ALA A 206 3.46 -45.65 43.25
C ALA A 206 2.60 -46.91 43.39
N LEU A 207 2.30 -47.58 42.28
CA LEU A 207 1.60 -48.87 42.23
C LEU A 207 2.40 -49.96 42.94
N ASP A 208 3.70 -50.08 42.69
CA ASP A 208 4.58 -51.05 43.36
C ASP A 208 4.64 -50.82 44.87
N LYS A 209 4.75 -49.55 45.29
CA LYS A 209 4.76 -49.19 46.71
C LYS A 209 3.43 -49.54 47.38
N LYS A 210 2.30 -49.32 46.70
CA LYS A 210 0.97 -49.70 47.18
C LYS A 210 0.84 -51.22 47.29
N SER A 211 1.21 -51.97 46.24
CA SER A 211 1.19 -53.44 46.24
C SER A 211 2.01 -54.03 47.39
N ASN A 212 3.22 -53.51 47.61
CA ASN A 212 4.07 -53.95 48.72
C ASN A 212 3.47 -53.62 50.10
N SER A 213 2.76 -52.49 50.23
CA SER A 213 2.03 -52.16 51.46
C SER A 213 0.84 -53.10 51.69
N ASP A 214 0.09 -53.40 50.64
CA ASP A 214 -1.06 -54.32 50.67
C ASP A 214 -0.61 -55.75 51.02
N GLU A 215 0.53 -56.21 50.46
CA GLU A 215 1.15 -57.49 50.83
C GLU A 215 1.53 -57.56 52.31
N LYS A 216 2.14 -56.50 52.85
CA LYS A 216 2.50 -56.42 54.28
C LYS A 216 1.26 -56.43 55.17
N PHE A 217 0.23 -55.69 54.79
CA PHE A 217 -1.04 -55.67 55.50
C PHE A 217 -1.69 -57.06 55.50
N ASN A 218 -1.73 -57.74 54.35
CA ASN A 218 -2.30 -59.08 54.22
C ASN A 218 -1.55 -60.11 55.09
N LYS A 219 -0.20 -60.07 55.10
CA LYS A 219 0.61 -60.94 55.96
C LYS A 219 0.32 -60.71 57.44
N LEU A 220 0.19 -59.45 57.86
CA LEU A 220 -0.13 -59.11 59.25
C LEU A 220 -1.55 -59.55 59.62
N HIS A 221 -2.52 -59.33 58.73
CA HIS A 221 -3.90 -59.76 58.90
C HIS A 221 -4.00 -61.28 59.04
N GLU A 222 -3.28 -62.04 58.20
CA GLU A 222 -3.23 -63.49 58.28
C GLU A 222 -2.63 -63.97 59.60
N ALA A 223 -1.52 -63.37 60.04
CA ALA A 223 -0.89 -63.68 61.33
C ALA A 223 -1.81 -63.37 62.52
N TYR A 224 -2.50 -62.22 62.50
CA TYR A 224 -3.48 -61.85 63.53
C TYR A 224 -4.66 -62.82 63.56
N THR A 225 -5.19 -63.21 62.39
CA THR A 225 -6.30 -64.15 62.28
C THR A 225 -5.93 -65.51 62.88
N LYS A 226 -4.74 -66.04 62.54
CA LYS A 226 -4.20 -67.27 63.13
C LYS A 226 -4.08 -67.17 64.66
N LEU A 227 -3.49 -66.10 65.16
CA LEU A 227 -3.34 -65.90 66.61
C LEU A 227 -4.69 -65.80 67.33
N ARG A 228 -5.67 -65.14 66.72
CA ARG A 228 -7.04 -65.05 67.23
C ARG A 228 -7.71 -66.42 67.27
N GLU A 229 -7.56 -67.23 66.23
CA GLU A 229 -8.09 -68.60 66.18
C GLU A 229 -7.44 -69.49 67.24
N GLU A 230 -6.12 -69.45 67.38
CA GLU A 230 -5.41 -70.16 68.45
C GLU A 230 -5.89 -69.75 69.84
N HIS A 231 -6.07 -68.45 70.08
CA HIS A 231 -6.59 -67.95 71.36
C HIS A 231 -8.02 -68.43 71.62
N ILE A 232 -8.90 -68.43 70.61
CA ILE A 232 -10.26 -68.99 70.73
C ILE A 232 -10.21 -70.48 71.06
N ILE A 233 -9.31 -71.25 70.44
CA ILE A 233 -9.13 -72.69 70.72
C ILE A 233 -8.70 -72.90 72.17
N VAL A 234 -7.72 -72.12 72.66
CA VAL A 234 -7.25 -72.19 74.05
C VAL A 234 -8.39 -71.88 75.03
N LEU A 235 -9.17 -70.83 74.77
CA LEU A 235 -10.32 -70.46 75.61
C LEU A 235 -11.43 -71.51 75.63
N ARG A 236 -11.57 -72.34 74.59
CA ARG A 236 -12.55 -73.45 74.55
C ARG A 236 -12.06 -74.73 75.24
N ARG A 237 -10.77 -74.80 75.61
CA ARG A 237 -10.15 -75.95 76.27
C ARG A 237 -10.15 -75.86 77.80
N VAL A 238 -10.56 -74.72 78.34
CA VAL A 238 -10.81 -74.45 79.76
C VAL A 238 -12.30 -74.64 80.03
#